data_AF-A0A4S9TW36-F1
#
_entry.id   AF-A0A4S9TW36-F1
#
_cell.length_a   1.000
_cell.length_b   1.000
_cell.length_c   1.000
_cell.angle_alpha   90.00
_cell.angle_beta   90.00
_cell.angle_gamma   90.00
#
_symmetry.space_group_name_H-M   'P 1'
#
loop_
_entity.id
_entity.type
_entity.pdbx_description
1 polymer ?
#
loop_
_entity_poly.entity_id
_entity_poly.type
_entity_poly.pdbx_seq_one_letter_code
_entity_poly.pdbx_strand_id
1 'polypeptide(L)'
;MRQQMESSISSLALLYTMYEQQEGDEIMQLKHLVRATYHFCINHSTKDFVERLLNSGGATPTSQVQAAINQYRQLEKIAAYYRIATFLARIAVKHSGLFKSGIAIDYLKPYESTPATIAHESWAHTCHVHAEVQLAVHYDLQSSSAETLRPRCIGTSKWLCFLCYSFLEAHGKFFPSKTHGKLYDQWTIPDLVEFDDETVARYRDVIARIDSRVLELDGNVFWRPEPLTSRQDFTLIHTDDGLVTGKLNTGLSKLALSDSVEPTKEMAM
;
A
#
# COMPACT_ATOMS: atom_id res chain seq x y z
N MET A 1 20.27 -24.78 -9.87
CA MET A 1 19.56 -23.48 -9.89
C MET A 1 18.28 -23.53 -10.72
N ARG A 2 18.34 -23.78 -12.04
CA ARG A 2 17.13 -23.86 -12.91
C ARG A 2 16.10 -24.90 -12.44
N GLN A 3 16.50 -26.16 -12.25
CA GLN A 3 15.61 -27.23 -11.78
C GLN A 3 14.97 -26.91 -10.42
N GLN A 4 15.70 -26.27 -9.51
CA GLN A 4 15.20 -25.85 -8.21
C GLN A 4 14.14 -24.75 -8.34
N MET A 5 14.34 -23.80 -9.26
CA MET A 5 13.38 -22.74 -9.53
C MET A 5 12.12 -23.29 -10.21
N GLU A 6 12.28 -24.16 -11.20
CA GLU A 6 11.17 -24.87 -11.87
C GLU A 6 10.35 -25.66 -10.83
N SER A 7 11.01 -26.42 -9.95
CA SER A 7 10.33 -27.12 -8.86
C SER A 7 9.58 -26.16 -7.92
N SER A 8 10.19 -25.04 -7.54
CA SER A 8 9.58 -24.06 -6.63
C SER A 8 8.37 -23.38 -7.26
N ILE A 9 8.45 -23.02 -8.55
CA ILE A 9 7.33 -22.46 -9.31
C ILE A 9 6.20 -23.49 -9.42
N SER A 10 6.52 -24.73 -9.77
CA SER A 10 5.51 -25.80 -9.90
C SER A 10 4.81 -26.08 -8.57
N SER A 11 5.54 -26.11 -7.46
CA SER A 11 4.95 -26.26 -6.13
C SER A 11 4.04 -25.09 -5.77
N LEU A 12 4.44 -23.85 -6.07
CA LEU A 12 3.59 -22.69 -5.82
C LEU A 12 2.35 -22.72 -6.72
N ALA A 13 2.50 -23.02 -8.00
CA ALA A 13 1.39 -23.12 -8.95
C ALA A 13 0.37 -24.16 -8.50
N LEU A 14 0.82 -25.32 -8.03
CA LEU A 14 -0.06 -26.36 -7.48
C LEU A 14 -0.88 -25.84 -6.29
N LEU A 15 -0.29 -25.05 -5.38
CA LEU A 15 -1.01 -24.46 -4.26
C LEU A 15 -2.10 -23.48 -4.71
N TYR A 16 -1.83 -22.66 -5.72
CA TYR A 16 -2.83 -21.76 -6.30
C TYR A 16 -3.97 -22.54 -6.97
N THR A 17 -3.64 -23.56 -7.76
CA THR A 17 -4.65 -24.43 -8.40
C THR A 17 -5.50 -25.16 -7.37
N MET A 18 -4.89 -25.68 -6.29
CA MET A 18 -5.62 -26.32 -5.21
C MET A 18 -6.56 -25.34 -4.51
N TYR A 19 -6.14 -24.09 -4.28
CA TYR A 19 -6.99 -23.05 -3.69
C TYR A 19 -8.19 -22.72 -4.59
N GLU A 20 -7.99 -22.60 -5.90
CA GLU A 20 -9.08 -22.31 -6.86
C GLU A 20 -10.11 -23.44 -6.98
N GLN A 21 -9.71 -24.68 -6.68
CA GLN A 21 -10.53 -25.88 -6.87
C GLN A 21 -11.20 -26.39 -5.60
N GLN A 22 -10.83 -25.89 -4.43
CA GLN A 22 -11.32 -26.44 -3.15
C GLN A 22 -12.52 -25.69 -2.60
N GLU A 23 -13.53 -26.47 -2.18
CA GLU A 23 -14.54 -26.03 -1.21
C GLU A 23 -14.03 -26.34 0.20
N GLY A 24 -14.05 -25.36 1.12
CA GLY A 24 -13.53 -25.53 2.48
C GLY A 24 -13.32 -24.21 3.23
N ASP A 25 -12.50 -24.24 4.28
CA ASP A 25 -12.14 -23.04 5.05
C ASP A 25 -11.23 -22.11 4.22
N GLU A 26 -11.88 -21.19 3.50
CA GLU A 26 -11.25 -20.21 2.63
C GLU A 26 -10.19 -19.38 3.35
N ILE A 27 -10.43 -18.99 4.61
CA ILE A 27 -9.52 -18.14 5.38
C ILE A 27 -8.22 -18.88 5.69
N MET A 28 -8.32 -20.14 6.13
CA MET A 28 -7.15 -20.95 6.44
C MET A 28 -6.31 -21.22 5.18
N GLN A 29 -6.96 -21.51 4.06
CA GLN A 29 -6.29 -21.70 2.77
C GLN A 29 -5.61 -20.42 2.29
N LEU A 30 -6.29 -19.27 2.36
CA LEU A 30 -5.70 -17.96 2.05
C LEU A 30 -4.47 -17.68 2.90
N LYS A 31 -4.53 -17.92 4.22
CA LYS A 31 -3.36 -17.75 5.11
C LYS A 31 -2.19 -18.62 4.67
N HIS A 32 -2.45 -19.87 4.29
CA HIS A 32 -1.41 -20.79 3.79
C HIS A 32 -0.81 -20.28 2.47
N LEU A 33 -1.67 -19.90 1.51
CA LEU A 33 -1.28 -19.40 0.20
C LEU A 33 -0.41 -18.14 0.29
N VAL A 34 -0.85 -17.16 1.08
CA VAL A 34 -0.14 -15.89 1.30
C VAL A 34 1.23 -16.15 1.94
N ARG A 35 1.30 -17.05 2.93
CA ARG A 35 2.57 -17.43 3.59
C ARG A 35 3.51 -18.18 2.65
N ALA A 36 3.01 -19.13 1.87
CA ALA A 36 3.80 -19.87 0.89
C ALA A 36 4.36 -18.92 -0.20
N THR A 37 3.52 -18.00 -0.68
CA THR A 37 3.93 -16.96 -1.65
C THR A 37 5.02 -16.06 -1.08
N TYR A 38 4.91 -15.64 0.19
CA TYR A 38 5.97 -14.88 0.87
C TYR A 38 7.29 -15.65 0.91
N HIS A 39 7.28 -16.92 1.35
CA HIS A 39 8.49 -17.73 1.42
C HIS A 39 9.12 -17.99 0.05
N PHE A 40 8.31 -18.14 -1.00
CA PHE A 40 8.78 -18.18 -2.38
C PHE A 40 9.48 -16.87 -2.76
N CYS A 41 8.85 -15.72 -2.55
CA CYS A 41 9.42 -14.42 -2.94
C CYS A 41 10.75 -14.10 -2.23
N ILE A 42 10.92 -14.47 -0.96
CA ILE A 42 12.16 -14.21 -0.21
C ILE A 42 13.25 -15.26 -0.40
N ASN A 43 12.96 -16.36 -1.10
CA ASN A 43 13.91 -17.44 -1.33
C ASN A 43 15.11 -16.94 -2.14
N HIS A 44 16.33 -17.33 -1.75
CA HIS A 44 17.56 -16.91 -2.42
C HIS A 44 17.57 -17.24 -3.92
N SER A 45 17.15 -18.46 -4.30
CA SER A 45 17.12 -18.88 -5.71
C SER A 45 16.10 -18.08 -6.52
N THR A 46 14.99 -17.69 -5.90
CA THR A 46 13.98 -16.82 -6.51
C THR A 46 14.49 -15.39 -6.67
N LYS A 47 15.15 -14.83 -5.65
CA LYS A 47 15.78 -13.50 -5.72
C LYS A 47 16.83 -13.43 -6.83
N ASP A 48 17.77 -14.38 -6.86
CA ASP A 48 18.81 -14.44 -7.91
C ASP A 48 18.20 -14.59 -9.31
N PHE A 49 17.16 -15.43 -9.45
CA PHE A 49 16.46 -15.58 -10.74
C PHE A 49 15.79 -14.27 -11.20
N VAL A 50 15.10 -13.58 -10.30
CA VAL A 50 14.42 -12.31 -10.62
C VAL A 50 15.43 -11.20 -10.90
N GLU A 51 16.50 -11.11 -10.12
CA GLU A 51 17.58 -10.16 -10.37
C GLU A 51 18.20 -10.36 -11.76
N ARG A 52 18.44 -11.60 -12.16
CA ARG A 52 18.86 -11.91 -13.53
C ARG A 52 17.82 -11.48 -14.55
N LEU A 53 16.52 -11.73 -14.33
CA LEU A 53 15.47 -11.28 -15.25
C LEU A 53 15.45 -9.76 -15.41
N LEU A 54 15.55 -9.02 -14.31
CA LEU A 54 15.60 -7.55 -14.30
C LEU A 54 16.85 -7.02 -15.02
N ASN A 55 17.96 -7.76 -14.94
CA ASN A 55 19.23 -7.40 -15.57
C ASN A 55 19.44 -8.03 -16.97
N SER A 56 18.55 -8.90 -17.46
CA SER A 56 18.75 -9.73 -18.66
C SER A 56 18.39 -9.09 -20.00
N GLY A 57 18.46 -7.77 -20.13
CA GLY A 57 18.23 -7.11 -21.41
C GLY A 57 19.12 -5.89 -21.57
N GLY A 58 19.43 -5.52 -22.81
CA GLY A 58 19.79 -4.13 -23.13
C GLY A 58 18.67 -3.16 -22.71
N ALA A 59 18.68 -1.93 -23.20
CA ALA A 59 17.78 -0.85 -22.74
C ALA A 59 16.27 -1.19 -22.65
N THR A 60 15.78 -2.28 -23.28
CA THR A 60 14.39 -2.77 -23.21
C THR A 60 14.29 -4.30 -23.09
N PRO A 61 13.58 -4.87 -22.08
CA PRO A 61 13.28 -6.30 -21.97
C PRO A 61 12.42 -6.84 -23.11
N THR A 62 12.49 -8.15 -23.40
CA THR A 62 11.53 -8.80 -24.31
C THR A 62 10.13 -8.87 -23.68
N SER A 63 9.09 -9.06 -24.50
CA SER A 63 7.71 -9.17 -24.02
C SER A 63 7.51 -10.33 -23.03
N GLN A 64 8.19 -11.47 -23.24
CA GLN A 64 8.11 -12.61 -22.32
C GLN A 64 8.80 -12.30 -20.98
N VAL A 65 9.96 -11.65 -21.01
CA VAL A 65 10.67 -11.24 -19.78
C VAL A 65 9.84 -10.21 -19.02
N GLN A 66 9.26 -9.23 -19.71
CA GLN A 66 8.38 -8.23 -19.11
C GLN A 66 7.13 -8.86 -18.48
N ALA A 67 6.52 -9.85 -19.14
CA ALA A 67 5.38 -10.59 -18.60
C ALA A 67 5.76 -11.37 -17.33
N ALA A 68 6.90 -12.07 -17.34
CA ALA A 68 7.40 -12.81 -16.18
C ALA A 68 7.68 -11.88 -14.98
N ILE A 69 8.33 -10.74 -15.23
CA ILE A 69 8.55 -9.70 -14.21
C ILE A 69 7.20 -9.22 -13.65
N ASN A 70 6.23 -8.93 -14.52
CA ASN A 70 4.91 -8.46 -14.09
C ASN A 70 4.14 -9.50 -13.26
N GLN A 71 4.25 -10.79 -13.60
CA GLN A 71 3.66 -11.88 -12.80
C GLN A 71 4.33 -11.99 -11.43
N TYR A 72 5.66 -11.97 -11.37
CA TYR A 72 6.38 -11.98 -10.09
C TYR A 72 5.98 -10.81 -9.19
N ARG A 73 5.80 -9.62 -9.76
CA ARG A 73 5.30 -8.44 -9.03
C ARG A 73 3.91 -8.66 -8.42
N GLN A 74 3.03 -9.45 -9.05
CA GLN A 74 1.73 -9.78 -8.43
C GLN A 74 1.92 -10.71 -7.22
N LEU A 75 2.84 -11.68 -7.31
CA LEU A 75 3.18 -12.55 -6.18
C LEU A 75 3.75 -11.74 -5.01
N GLU A 76 4.58 -10.73 -5.27
CA GLU A 76 5.09 -9.84 -4.21
C GLU A 76 3.97 -9.04 -3.51
N LYS A 77 2.90 -8.65 -4.22
CA LYS A 77 1.73 -8.00 -3.59
C LYS A 77 1.03 -8.94 -2.63
N ILE A 78 0.88 -10.21 -3.02
CA ILE A 78 0.28 -11.24 -2.16
C ILE A 78 1.19 -11.49 -0.95
N ALA A 79 2.50 -11.70 -1.18
CA ALA A 79 3.50 -11.87 -0.13
C ALA A 79 3.54 -10.70 0.87
N ALA A 80 3.22 -9.47 0.42
CA ALA A 80 3.21 -8.30 1.28
C ALA A 80 2.22 -8.40 2.44
N TYR A 81 1.08 -9.09 2.29
CA TYR A 81 0.13 -9.28 3.39
C TYR A 81 0.77 -10.02 4.57
N TYR A 82 1.49 -11.12 4.32
CA TYR A 82 2.20 -11.83 5.38
C TYR A 82 3.35 -11.01 5.95
N ARG A 83 4.12 -10.34 5.10
CA ARG A 83 5.23 -9.47 5.54
C ARG A 83 4.73 -8.36 6.48
N ILE A 84 3.69 -7.62 6.06
CA ILE A 84 3.14 -6.49 6.81
C ILE A 84 2.56 -6.97 8.13
N ALA A 85 1.76 -8.04 8.13
CA ALA A 85 1.18 -8.60 9.35
C ALA A 85 2.28 -9.06 10.33
N THR A 86 3.31 -9.75 9.82
CA THR A 86 4.44 -10.21 10.64
C THR A 86 5.25 -9.04 11.20
N PHE A 87 5.51 -8.02 10.37
CA PHE A 87 6.21 -6.80 10.80
C PHE A 87 5.40 -6.05 11.86
N LEU A 88 4.10 -5.88 11.65
CA LEU A 88 3.22 -5.22 12.61
C LEU A 88 3.20 -5.98 13.94
N ALA A 89 3.08 -7.31 13.91
CA ALA A 89 3.14 -8.13 15.11
C ALA A 89 4.48 -7.99 15.85
N ARG A 90 5.61 -7.93 15.12
CA ARG A 90 6.94 -7.68 15.69
C ARG A 90 7.01 -6.34 16.40
N ILE A 91 6.55 -5.28 15.74
CA ILE A 91 6.56 -3.92 16.27
C ILE A 91 5.61 -3.84 17.48
N ALA A 92 4.44 -4.49 17.43
CA ALA A 92 3.49 -4.55 18.54
C ALA A 92 4.07 -5.24 19.77
N VAL A 93 4.85 -6.32 19.59
CA VAL A 93 5.53 -6.98 20.72
C VAL A 93 6.64 -6.10 21.27
N LYS A 94 7.50 -5.54 20.40
CA LYS A 94 8.65 -4.73 20.80
C LYS A 94 8.26 -3.41 21.45
N HIS A 95 7.18 -2.79 20.98
CA HIS A 95 6.68 -1.49 21.42
C HIS A 95 5.24 -1.58 21.93
N SER A 96 4.96 -2.61 22.75
CA SER A 96 3.59 -2.93 23.20
C SER A 96 2.85 -1.78 23.88
N GLY A 97 3.57 -0.86 24.54
CA GLY A 97 2.97 0.36 25.11
C GLY A 97 2.25 1.23 24.08
N LEU A 98 2.79 1.34 22.85
CA LEU A 98 2.17 2.13 21.77
C LEU A 98 0.88 1.49 21.24
N PHE A 99 0.78 0.16 21.29
CA PHE A 99 -0.35 -0.59 20.74
C PHE A 99 -1.49 -0.78 21.74
N LYS A 100 -1.20 -0.69 23.05
CA LYS A 100 -2.22 -0.88 24.10
C LYS A 100 -3.16 0.31 24.28
N SER A 101 -2.74 1.52 23.94
CA SER A 101 -3.50 2.74 24.21
C SER A 101 -3.42 3.80 23.10
N GLY A 102 -2.76 3.51 21.98
CA GLY A 102 -2.41 4.51 20.96
C GLY A 102 -2.85 4.19 19.53
N ILE A 103 -3.70 3.18 19.33
CA ILE A 103 -4.22 2.83 18.00
C ILE A 103 -5.75 2.82 18.05
N ALA A 104 -6.35 3.64 17.20
CA ALA A 104 -7.77 3.63 16.91
C ALA A 104 -7.96 3.26 15.43
N ILE A 105 -9.07 2.59 15.14
CA ILE A 105 -9.54 2.42 13.77
C ILE A 105 -10.68 3.40 13.60
N ASP A 106 -10.46 4.40 12.76
CA ASP A 106 -11.45 5.40 12.41
C ASP A 106 -11.83 5.28 10.94
N TYR A 107 -13.06 5.70 10.64
CA TYR A 107 -13.57 5.78 9.28
C TYR A 107 -13.79 7.24 8.91
N LEU A 108 -13.02 7.71 7.93
CA LEU A 108 -13.24 9.01 7.30
C LEU A 108 -14.07 8.81 6.03
N LYS A 109 -15.25 9.44 5.97
CA LYS A 109 -16.09 9.39 4.78
C LYS A 109 -15.38 10.12 3.63
N PRO A 110 -15.21 9.50 2.45
CA PRO A 110 -14.60 10.16 1.30
C PRO A 110 -15.51 11.26 0.73
N TYR A 111 -14.90 12.30 0.15
CA TYR A 111 -15.63 13.31 -0.60
C TYR A 111 -16.24 12.73 -1.87
N GLU A 112 -17.39 13.28 -2.26
CA GLU A 112 -18.02 12.98 -3.54
C GLU A 112 -17.12 13.41 -4.70
N SER A 113 -17.23 12.70 -5.81
CA SER A 113 -16.48 13.03 -7.03
C SER A 113 -17.09 14.26 -7.69
N THR A 114 -16.26 15.15 -8.22
CA THR A 114 -16.72 16.38 -8.88
C THR A 114 -16.60 16.24 -10.39
N PRO A 115 -17.62 16.58 -11.19
CA PRO A 115 -17.51 16.59 -12.65
C PRO A 115 -16.34 17.45 -13.12
N ALA A 116 -15.60 16.95 -14.11
CA ALA A 116 -14.42 17.61 -14.67
C ALA A 116 -14.52 17.72 -16.19
N THR A 117 -14.25 18.92 -16.71
CA THR A 117 -14.18 19.21 -18.15
C THR A 117 -12.75 19.47 -18.62
N ILE A 118 -11.77 19.41 -17.71
CA ILE A 118 -10.38 19.82 -17.93
C ILE A 118 -9.40 18.65 -17.96
N ALA A 119 -9.90 17.41 -17.85
CA ALA A 119 -9.01 16.25 -17.83
C ALA A 119 -8.31 16.07 -19.19
N HIS A 120 -7.08 15.55 -19.14
CA HIS A 120 -6.29 15.29 -20.33
C HIS A 120 -6.91 14.13 -21.13
N GLU A 121 -7.36 13.11 -20.40
CA GLU A 121 -7.96 11.92 -20.95
C GLU A 121 -9.46 12.12 -21.25
N SER A 122 -9.90 11.71 -22.44
CA SER A 122 -11.29 11.92 -22.89
C SER A 122 -12.34 11.19 -22.05
N TRP A 123 -11.94 10.14 -21.34
CA TRP A 123 -12.80 9.34 -20.45
C TRP A 123 -12.82 9.84 -19.00
N ALA A 124 -11.95 10.79 -18.65
CA ALA A 124 -11.77 11.29 -17.29
C ALA A 124 -12.77 12.42 -16.96
N HIS A 125 -14.05 12.07 -16.84
CA HIS A 125 -15.13 13.05 -16.66
C HIS A 125 -15.32 13.54 -15.21
N THR A 126 -14.50 13.07 -14.28
CA THR A 126 -14.61 13.42 -12.85
C THR A 126 -13.24 13.56 -12.21
N CYS A 127 -13.14 14.45 -11.22
CA CYS A 127 -12.02 14.56 -10.31
C CYS A 127 -12.37 13.98 -8.93
N HIS A 128 -11.34 13.49 -8.25
CA HIS A 128 -11.44 12.82 -6.97
C HIS A 128 -10.45 13.43 -5.98
N VAL A 129 -10.90 13.60 -4.73
CA VAL A 129 -10.00 13.95 -3.63
C VAL A 129 -9.29 12.68 -3.17
N HIS A 130 -7.97 12.64 -3.29
CA HIS A 130 -7.18 11.49 -2.85
C HIS A 130 -7.08 11.42 -1.31
N ALA A 131 -6.91 10.21 -0.76
CA ALA A 131 -6.92 9.95 0.68
C ALA A 131 -5.94 10.81 1.49
N GLU A 132 -4.76 11.13 0.94
CA GLU A 132 -3.78 12.00 1.59
C GLU A 132 -4.33 13.41 1.84
N VAL A 133 -5.02 13.97 0.84
CA VAL A 133 -5.66 15.30 0.92
C VAL A 133 -6.84 15.23 1.88
N GLN A 134 -7.64 14.15 1.83
CA GLN A 134 -8.76 13.94 2.76
C GLN A 134 -8.30 13.98 4.22
N LEU A 135 -7.22 13.27 4.54
CA LEU A 135 -6.66 13.24 5.90
C LEU A 135 -6.12 14.60 6.32
N ALA A 136 -5.40 15.31 5.45
CA ALA A 136 -4.88 16.63 5.77
C ALA A 136 -6.01 17.63 6.05
N VAL A 137 -7.04 17.64 5.21
CA VAL A 137 -8.24 18.49 5.36
C VAL A 137 -8.97 18.16 6.66
N HIS A 138 -9.16 16.87 6.97
CA HIS A 138 -9.80 16.44 8.22
C HIS A 138 -9.13 17.04 9.47
N TYR A 139 -7.79 16.99 9.54
CA TYR A 139 -7.02 17.55 10.65
C TYR A 139 -6.85 19.07 10.63
N ASP A 140 -7.18 19.73 9.52
CA ASP A 140 -7.24 21.18 9.44
C ASP A 140 -8.60 21.71 9.88
N LEU A 141 -9.68 21.00 9.57
CA LEU A 141 -11.04 21.31 10.03
C LEU A 141 -11.25 21.03 11.52
N GLN A 142 -10.49 20.07 12.07
CA GLN A 142 -10.43 19.89 13.51
C GLN A 142 -9.72 21.09 14.14
N SER A 143 -10.50 21.95 14.79
CA SER A 143 -9.98 22.94 15.74
C SER A 143 -9.01 22.23 16.67
N SER A 144 -7.84 22.81 16.91
CA SER A 144 -6.82 22.24 17.80
C SER A 144 -7.34 22.25 19.24
N SER A 145 -8.25 21.33 19.56
CA SER A 145 -8.64 21.04 20.92
C SER A 145 -7.42 20.45 21.62
N ALA A 146 -7.24 20.76 22.90
CA ALA A 146 -6.12 20.25 23.68
C ALA A 146 -6.05 18.71 23.75
N GLU A 147 -7.10 18.02 23.29
CA GLU A 147 -7.29 16.58 23.40
C GLU A 147 -6.87 15.79 22.15
N THR A 148 -6.78 16.42 20.96
CA THR A 148 -6.43 15.70 19.72
C THR A 148 -5.07 16.12 19.18
N LEU A 149 -4.05 15.28 19.43
CA LEU A 149 -2.72 15.48 18.86
C LEU A 149 -2.77 15.19 17.36
N ARG A 150 -2.44 16.20 16.54
CA ARG A 150 -2.27 16.03 15.09
C ARG A 150 -1.14 15.03 14.79
N PRO A 151 -1.33 14.10 13.84
CA PRO A 151 -0.25 13.20 13.44
C PRO A 151 0.90 13.97 12.79
N ARG A 152 2.13 13.50 13.02
CA ARG A 152 3.34 14.09 12.41
C ARG A 152 3.56 13.67 10.95
N CYS A 153 3.00 12.53 10.56
CA CYS A 153 3.14 11.98 9.23
C CYS A 153 1.82 11.42 8.72
N ILE A 154 1.64 11.45 7.40
CA ILE A 154 0.54 10.79 6.71
C ILE A 154 1.16 9.75 5.77
N GLY A 155 0.68 8.52 5.89
CA GLY A 155 1.06 7.41 5.01
C GLY A 155 -0.19 6.65 4.57
N THR A 156 -0.23 6.27 3.30
CA THR A 156 -1.30 5.43 2.75
C THR A 156 -0.74 4.05 2.39
N SER A 157 -1.62 3.13 2.01
CA SER A 157 -1.21 1.78 1.57
C SER A 157 -0.45 1.80 0.24
N LYS A 158 -0.25 2.96 -0.38
CA LYS A 158 0.50 3.14 -1.64
C LYS A 158 1.51 4.26 -1.46
N TRP A 159 2.53 4.31 -2.30
CA TRP A 159 3.31 5.55 -2.39
C TRP A 159 2.40 6.66 -2.91
N LEU A 160 2.69 7.88 -2.51
CA LEU A 160 1.90 9.04 -2.85
C LEU A 160 1.99 9.31 -4.35
N CYS A 161 0.92 9.79 -4.97
CA CYS A 161 1.04 10.38 -6.30
C CYS A 161 1.88 11.66 -6.23
N PHE A 162 2.32 12.16 -7.39
CA PHE A 162 3.13 13.37 -7.42
C PHE A 162 2.39 14.56 -6.80
N LEU A 163 1.10 14.74 -7.12
CA LEU A 163 0.29 15.83 -6.60
C LEU A 163 0.06 15.73 -5.08
N CYS A 164 -0.26 14.54 -4.54
CA CYS A 164 -0.40 14.35 -3.10
C CYS A 164 0.93 14.58 -2.35
N TYR A 165 2.05 14.14 -2.91
CA TYR A 165 3.37 14.36 -2.32
C TYR A 165 3.69 15.86 -2.28
N SER A 166 3.56 16.55 -3.41
CA SER A 166 3.77 17.99 -3.53
C SER A 166 2.82 18.79 -2.64
N PHE A 167 1.56 18.35 -2.52
CA PHE A 167 0.57 18.93 -1.61
C PHE A 167 1.03 18.85 -0.15
N LEU A 168 1.43 17.68 0.34
CA LEU A 168 1.87 17.54 1.74
C LEU A 168 3.16 18.30 2.02
N GLU A 169 4.10 18.35 1.06
CA GLU A 169 5.32 19.17 1.20
C GLU A 169 5.01 20.67 1.27
N ALA A 170 4.17 21.17 0.36
CA ALA A 170 3.76 22.58 0.36
C ALA A 170 2.90 22.93 1.58
N HIS A 171 2.04 22.01 2.03
CA HIS A 171 1.20 22.18 3.21
C HIS A 171 2.02 22.26 4.51
N GLY A 172 3.15 21.56 4.59
CA GLY A 172 4.15 21.73 5.66
C GLY A 172 3.78 21.19 7.04
N LYS A 173 2.52 20.83 7.31
CA LYS A 173 2.10 20.29 8.63
C LYS A 173 2.30 18.78 8.79
N PHE A 174 2.52 18.04 7.70
CA PHE A 174 2.64 16.59 7.72
C PHE A 174 3.87 16.15 6.93
N PHE A 175 4.68 15.27 7.50
CA PHE A 175 5.78 14.65 6.76
C PHE A 175 5.21 13.68 5.70
N PRO A 176 5.47 13.91 4.39
CA PRO A 176 5.06 12.98 3.35
C PRO A 176 5.94 11.72 3.41
N SER A 177 5.37 10.58 3.03
CA SER A 177 6.13 9.34 2.91
C SER A 177 6.94 9.29 1.60
N LYS A 178 6.77 8.25 0.76
CA LYS A 178 7.42 8.12 -0.55
C LYS A 178 6.44 8.48 -1.66
N THR A 179 6.94 8.96 -2.80
CA THR A 179 6.13 9.18 -4.01
C THR A 179 6.46 8.19 -5.12
N HIS A 180 5.45 7.79 -5.89
CA HIS A 180 5.64 7.04 -7.15
C HIS A 180 5.72 7.96 -8.38
N GLY A 181 5.59 9.28 -8.21
CA GLY A 181 5.84 10.27 -9.27
C GLY A 181 4.80 10.38 -10.40
N LYS A 182 3.71 9.59 -10.37
CA LYS A 182 2.66 9.69 -11.39
C LYS A 182 1.75 10.88 -11.08
N LEU A 183 1.50 11.67 -12.12
CA LEU A 183 0.54 12.76 -12.17
C LEU A 183 -0.84 12.19 -12.55
N TYR A 184 -1.90 12.67 -11.91
CA TYR A 184 -3.28 12.29 -12.22
C TYR A 184 -4.05 13.57 -12.57
N ASP A 185 -4.67 13.58 -13.75
CA ASP A 185 -5.53 14.65 -14.25
C ASP A 185 -6.92 14.66 -13.59
N GLN A 186 -7.30 13.55 -12.94
CA GLN A 186 -8.51 13.41 -12.12
C GLN A 186 -8.29 13.76 -10.64
N TRP A 187 -7.23 14.50 -10.29
CA TRP A 187 -6.94 14.85 -8.90
C TRP A 187 -7.53 16.21 -8.53
N THR A 188 -8.05 16.36 -7.31
CA THR A 188 -8.51 17.67 -6.80
C THR A 188 -8.35 17.80 -5.28
N ILE A 189 -8.51 19.04 -4.81
CA ILE A 189 -8.65 19.44 -3.41
C ILE A 189 -10.13 19.84 -3.20
N PRO A 190 -10.76 19.47 -2.07
CA PRO A 190 -12.15 19.84 -1.83
C PRO A 190 -12.27 21.36 -1.59
N ASP A 191 -13.32 21.98 -2.13
CA ASP A 191 -13.68 23.37 -1.85
C ASP A 191 -14.85 23.37 -0.86
N LEU A 192 -14.54 23.67 0.40
CA LEU A 192 -15.45 23.45 1.53
C LEU A 192 -15.88 24.79 2.13
N VAL A 193 -17.18 24.91 2.45
CA VAL A 193 -17.73 26.10 3.12
C VAL A 193 -17.20 26.26 4.55
N GLU A 194 -16.72 25.16 5.13
CA GLU A 194 -16.12 25.09 6.45
C GLU A 194 -14.70 25.69 6.51
N PHE A 195 -14.10 26.03 5.38
CA PHE A 195 -12.81 26.72 5.38
C PHE A 195 -12.96 28.18 5.78
N ASP A 196 -12.25 28.57 6.82
CA ASP A 196 -12.04 29.96 7.17
C ASP A 196 -11.08 30.67 6.20
N ASP A 197 -11.04 32.00 6.24
CA ASP A 197 -10.23 32.81 5.34
C ASP A 197 -8.73 32.44 5.42
N GLU A 198 -8.24 32.08 6.62
CA GLU A 198 -6.86 31.65 6.83
C GLU A 198 -6.58 30.32 6.13
N THR A 199 -7.47 29.34 6.27
CA THR A 199 -7.35 28.04 5.61
C THR A 199 -7.45 28.19 4.09
N VAL A 200 -8.37 29.00 3.59
CA VAL A 200 -8.47 29.31 2.15
C VAL A 200 -7.18 29.94 1.65
N ALA A 201 -6.63 30.94 2.34
CA ALA A 201 -5.37 31.58 1.96
C ALA A 201 -4.21 30.57 1.94
N ARG A 202 -4.10 29.72 2.96
CA ARG A 202 -3.08 28.65 3.03
C ARG A 202 -3.22 27.68 1.87
N TYR A 203 -4.41 27.19 1.57
CA TYR A 203 -4.62 26.22 0.50
C TYR A 203 -4.36 26.83 -0.89
N ARG A 204 -4.66 28.12 -1.08
CA ARG A 204 -4.26 28.85 -2.30
C ARG A 204 -2.74 28.91 -2.46
N ASP A 205 -2.00 29.18 -1.39
CA ASP A 205 -0.52 29.15 -1.42
C ASP A 205 0.00 27.74 -1.74
N VAL A 206 -0.59 26.70 -1.12
CA VAL A 206 -0.27 25.30 -1.42
C VAL A 206 -0.47 24.98 -2.90
N ILE A 207 -1.62 25.36 -3.48
CA ILE A 207 -1.92 25.14 -4.89
C ILE A 207 -0.91 25.87 -5.79
N ALA A 208 -0.58 27.13 -5.50
CA ALA A 208 0.39 27.90 -6.27
C ALA A 208 1.79 27.25 -6.27
N ARG A 209 2.22 26.66 -5.14
CA ARG A 209 3.49 25.93 -5.04
C ARG A 209 3.47 24.62 -5.81
N ILE A 210 2.36 23.88 -5.77
CA ILE A 210 2.19 22.67 -6.58
C ILE A 210 2.28 23.02 -8.07
N ASP A 211 1.56 24.05 -8.50
CA ASP A 211 1.55 24.51 -9.90
C ASP A 211 2.95 24.90 -10.37
N SER A 212 3.66 25.72 -9.60
CA SER A 212 5.06 26.09 -9.87
C SER A 212 5.95 24.85 -10.06
N ARG A 213 5.79 23.84 -9.19
CA ARG A 213 6.58 22.61 -9.28
C ARG A 213 6.19 21.74 -10.47
N VAL A 214 4.92 21.73 -10.87
CA VAL A 214 4.49 21.02 -12.09
C VAL A 214 5.11 21.69 -13.32
N LEU A 215 5.15 23.03 -13.37
CA LEU A 215 5.78 23.78 -14.46
C LEU A 215 7.30 23.55 -14.53
N GLU A 216 7.96 23.32 -13.40
CA GLU A 216 9.39 22.97 -13.33
C GLU A 216 9.71 21.57 -13.88
N LEU A 217 8.72 20.68 -14.08
CA LEU A 217 8.99 19.30 -14.50
C LEU A 217 9.54 19.17 -15.94
N ASP A 218 9.53 20.23 -16.76
CA ASP A 218 10.13 20.31 -18.12
C ASP A 218 10.06 19.01 -18.95
N GLY A 219 8.89 18.35 -18.95
CA GLY A 219 8.69 17.05 -19.63
C GLY A 219 9.48 15.85 -19.06
N ASN A 220 10.39 16.06 -18.12
CA ASN A 220 11.16 15.05 -17.38
C ASN A 220 10.34 14.45 -16.23
N VAL A 221 9.13 13.97 -16.53
CA VAL A 221 8.34 13.24 -15.54
C VAL A 221 9.02 11.89 -15.31
N PHE A 222 9.64 11.73 -14.14
CA PHE A 222 10.21 10.44 -13.71
C PHE A 222 9.06 9.44 -13.49
N TRP A 223 8.66 8.78 -14.56
CA TRP A 223 7.65 7.74 -14.50
C TRP A 223 8.31 6.46 -14.01
N ARG A 224 7.93 6.00 -12.80
CA ARG A 224 8.29 4.65 -12.38
C ARG A 224 7.42 3.63 -13.15
N PRO A 225 8.01 2.68 -13.89
CA PRO A 225 7.28 1.63 -14.62
C PRO A 225 6.64 0.54 -13.74
N GLU A 226 6.44 0.83 -12.46
CA GLU A 226 6.28 -0.14 -11.40
C GLU A 226 4.86 -0.01 -10.80
N PRO A 227 4.20 -1.11 -10.40
CA PRO A 227 2.79 -1.07 -10.02
C PRO A 227 2.57 -0.13 -8.82
N LEU A 228 1.49 0.66 -8.91
CA LEU A 228 1.02 1.70 -7.97
C LEU A 228 0.68 1.21 -6.54
N THR A 229 1.16 0.04 -6.13
CA THR A 229 0.81 -0.62 -4.85
C THR A 229 1.96 -0.56 -3.85
N SER A 230 1.74 -1.01 -2.62
CA SER A 230 2.76 -1.25 -1.58
C SER A 230 3.76 -2.35 -1.97
N ARG A 231 4.37 -2.23 -3.16
CA ARG A 231 5.49 -3.06 -3.57
C ARG A 231 6.69 -2.64 -2.72
N GLN A 232 7.06 -3.50 -1.79
CA GLN A 232 8.42 -3.49 -1.26
C GLN A 232 9.20 -4.45 -2.15
N ASP A 233 10.30 -3.98 -2.74
CA ASP A 233 11.21 -4.86 -3.45
C ASP A 233 11.84 -5.83 -2.45
N PHE A 234 11.46 -7.11 -2.54
CA PHE A 234 11.95 -8.13 -1.61
C PHE A 234 13.42 -8.46 -1.86
N THR A 235 13.97 -8.13 -3.03
CA THR A 235 15.39 -8.33 -3.35
C THR A 235 16.28 -7.42 -2.48
N LEU A 236 15.80 -6.21 -2.17
CA LEU A 236 16.50 -5.19 -1.35
C LEU A 236 16.41 -5.43 0.17
N ILE A 237 15.68 -6.44 0.62
CA ILE A 237 15.61 -6.80 2.04
C ILE A 237 16.88 -7.58 2.40
N HIS A 238 17.93 -6.84 2.78
CA HIS A 238 19.13 -7.38 3.38
C HIS A 238 18.89 -7.51 4.90
N THR A 239 18.95 -8.75 5.39
CA THR A 239 18.97 -9.12 6.82
C THR A 239 17.77 -8.71 7.68
N ASP A 240 17.11 -9.72 8.24
CA ASP A 240 16.12 -9.59 9.32
C ASP A 240 16.87 -9.09 10.56
N ASP A 241 16.73 -7.81 10.92
CA ASP A 241 17.37 -7.20 12.09
C ASP A 241 16.88 -7.87 13.39
N GLY A 242 17.53 -8.98 13.75
CA GLY A 242 17.82 -9.34 15.13
C GLY A 242 16.72 -9.97 16.00
N LEU A 243 15.61 -10.47 15.45
CA LEU A 243 14.61 -11.20 16.25
C LEU A 243 14.17 -12.52 15.61
N VAL A 244 14.43 -13.63 16.32
CA VAL A 244 14.19 -15.01 15.91
C VAL A 244 12.73 -15.21 15.48
N THR A 245 12.52 -15.42 14.18
CA THR A 245 11.25 -15.74 13.49
C THR A 245 10.45 -16.86 14.16
N GLY A 246 11.12 -17.79 14.85
CA GLY A 246 10.52 -18.94 15.52
C GLY A 246 9.48 -18.58 16.58
N LYS A 247 9.71 -17.56 17.43
CA LYS A 247 8.78 -17.20 18.53
C LYS A 247 7.54 -16.44 18.05
N LEU A 248 7.66 -15.69 16.95
CA LEU A 248 6.54 -14.96 16.34
C LEU A 248 5.57 -15.87 15.61
N ASN A 249 6.08 -16.85 14.87
CA ASN A 249 5.23 -17.84 14.21
C ASN A 249 4.38 -18.60 15.24
N THR A 250 4.91 -18.92 16.42
CA THR A 250 4.12 -19.56 17.50
C THR A 250 3.05 -18.65 18.07
N GLY A 251 3.30 -17.33 18.16
CA GLY A 251 2.32 -16.34 18.62
C GLY A 251 1.21 -16.06 17.61
N LEU A 252 1.55 -15.94 16.32
CA LEU A 252 0.58 -15.78 15.23
C LEU A 252 -0.30 -17.02 15.04
N SER A 253 0.25 -18.23 15.21
CA SER A 253 -0.55 -19.47 15.23
C SER A 253 -1.50 -19.54 16.43
N LYS A 254 -1.18 -18.85 17.53
CA LYS A 254 -2.02 -18.77 18.74
C LYS A 254 -3.06 -17.65 18.69
N LEU A 255 -2.89 -16.66 17.81
CA LEU A 255 -3.87 -15.62 17.48
C LEU A 255 -4.97 -16.14 16.53
N ALA A 256 -5.30 -17.44 16.59
CA ALA A 256 -6.59 -17.89 16.09
C ALA A 256 -7.65 -16.98 16.72
N LEU A 257 -8.40 -16.27 15.88
CA LEU A 257 -9.56 -15.50 16.33
C LEU A 257 -10.46 -16.52 17.03
N SER A 258 -10.42 -16.48 18.35
CA SER A 258 -11.21 -17.34 19.21
C SER A 258 -12.63 -16.79 19.22
N ASP A 259 -13.35 -17.02 18.14
CA ASP A 259 -14.80 -16.92 18.13
C ASP A 259 -15.34 -18.27 17.69
N SER A 260 -15.45 -19.17 18.67
CA SER A 260 -16.43 -20.24 18.60
C SER A 260 -17.81 -19.58 18.58
N VAL A 261 -18.32 -19.30 17.39
CA VAL A 261 -19.75 -19.05 17.21
C VAL A 261 -20.42 -20.43 17.33
N GLU A 262 -20.91 -20.73 18.53
CA GLU A 262 -21.83 -21.85 18.72
C GLU A 262 -23.09 -21.60 17.87
N PRO A 263 -23.57 -22.58 17.10
CA PRO A 263 -24.82 -22.45 16.38
C PRO A 263 -25.96 -22.54 17.40
N THR A 264 -26.58 -21.41 17.73
CA THR A 264 -27.88 -21.39 18.42
C THR A 264 -28.91 -22.11 17.56
N LYS A 265 -29.38 -23.26 18.07
CA LYS A 265 -30.58 -23.95 17.62
C LYS A 265 -31.81 -23.11 17.97
N GLU A 266 -32.37 -22.41 16.98
CA GLU A 266 -33.76 -21.95 16.86
C GLU A 266 -33.79 -21.24 15.49
N MET A 267 -34.58 -21.61 14.49
CA MET A 267 -35.99 -21.97 14.50
C MET A 267 -36.26 -23.01 13.40
N ALA A 268 -36.80 -24.16 13.80
CA ALA A 268 -37.71 -24.90 12.95
C ALA A 268 -39.10 -24.27 13.14
N MET A 269 -39.52 -23.45 12.18
CA MET A 269 -40.91 -23.30 11.74
C MET A 269 -40.93 -22.49 10.45
#